data_AF-A0A7X2T1A3-F1
#
_entry.id   AF-A0A7X2T1A3-F1
#
_cell.length_a   1.000
_cell.length_b   1.000
_cell.length_c   1.000
_cell.angle_alpha   90.00
_cell.angle_beta   90.00
_cell.angle_gamma   90.00
#
_symmetry.space_group_name_H-M   'P 1'
#
loop_
_entity.id
_entity.type
_entity.pdbx_description
1 polymer ?
#
loop_
_entity_poly.entity_id
_entity_poly.type
_entity_poly.pdbx_seq_one_letter_code
_entity_poly.pdbx_strand_id
1 'polypeptide(L)'
;MESIMKSNYGEVSKDFGEKLKQLRTSKDMSLREVEEKTGISAGYVCRLESGEKRAPTIPIICKLAQVYNLKPSELFSMAVNTVERNERIMDIGTFLLTYDVLYLDRILTVHVKNILIDIINDILLNEWNRGLERQILEMIDDIKNSNIWD
;
A
#
# COMPACT_ATOMS: atom_id res chain seq x y z
N MET A 1 13.25 -12.06 -8.89
CA MET A 1 12.29 -11.12 -9.51
C MET A 1 10.86 -11.64 -9.51
N GLU A 2 10.60 -12.93 -9.80
CA GLU A 2 9.26 -13.53 -9.68
C GLU A 2 8.67 -13.54 -8.26
N SER A 3 9.53 -13.48 -7.23
CA SER A 3 9.10 -13.44 -5.82
C SER A 3 8.48 -12.08 -5.41
N ILE A 4 8.90 -10.97 -6.03
CA ILE A 4 8.42 -9.62 -5.70
C ILE A 4 7.01 -9.39 -6.27
N MET A 5 6.64 -10.06 -7.37
CA MET A 5 5.31 -9.92 -7.97
C MET A 5 4.19 -10.68 -7.23
N LYS A 6 4.51 -11.65 -6.36
CA LYS A 6 3.50 -12.36 -5.57
C LYS A 6 3.08 -11.61 -4.29
N SER A 7 3.82 -10.57 -3.90
CA SER A 7 3.57 -9.81 -2.67
C SER A 7 2.69 -8.56 -2.85
N ASN A 8 2.29 -8.22 -4.09
CA ASN A 8 1.50 -7.02 -4.40
C ASN A 8 -0.02 -7.27 -4.54
N TYR A 9 -0.50 -8.50 -4.35
CA TYR A 9 -1.91 -8.70 -4.05
C TYR A 9 -2.07 -8.56 -2.54
N GLY A 10 -2.45 -7.36 -2.11
CA GLY A 10 -2.80 -7.09 -0.72
C GLY A 10 -3.74 -8.18 -0.21
N GLU A 11 -3.50 -8.63 1.03
CA GLU A 11 -4.32 -9.64 1.67
C GLU A 11 -5.80 -9.26 1.51
N VAL A 12 -6.60 -10.18 0.97
CA VAL A 12 -8.00 -9.89 0.69
C VAL A 12 -8.73 -9.62 1.99
N SER A 13 -9.47 -8.52 2.05
CA SER A 13 -10.14 -8.09 3.28
C SER A 13 -11.12 -9.18 3.75
N LYS A 14 -10.96 -9.61 5.01
CA LYS A 14 -11.85 -10.62 5.62
C LYS A 14 -13.31 -10.15 5.66
N ASP A 15 -13.53 -8.84 5.62
CA ASP A 15 -14.83 -8.21 5.78
C ASP A 15 -15.43 -7.75 4.44
N PHE A 16 -14.77 -8.00 3.30
CA PHE A 16 -15.24 -7.57 1.98
C PHE A 16 -16.66 -8.09 1.67
N GLY A 17 -16.90 -9.38 1.93
CA GLY A 17 -18.19 -10.02 1.67
C GLY A 17 -19.33 -9.38 2.47
N GLU A 18 -19.08 -9.10 3.75
CA GLU A 18 -20.05 -8.46 4.62
C GLU A 18 -20.38 -7.03 4.14
N LYS A 19 -19.35 -6.24 3.81
CA LYS A 19 -19.56 -4.89 3.26
C LYS A 19 -20.30 -4.92 1.93
N LEU A 20 -20.03 -5.92 1.08
CA LEU A 20 -20.73 -6.10 -0.18
C LEU A 20 -22.23 -6.41 0.03
N LYS A 21 -22.53 -7.25 1.02
CA LYS A 21 -23.90 -7.56 1.43
C LYS A 21 -24.62 -6.32 1.94
N GLN A 22 -23.97 -5.53 2.79
CA GLN A 22 -24.50 -4.27 3.30
C GLN A 22 -24.82 -3.29 2.17
N LEU A 23 -23.92 -3.13 1.19
CA LEU A 23 -24.17 -2.30 0.00
C LEU A 23 -25.41 -2.78 -0.77
N ARG A 24 -25.52 -4.08 -1.02
CA ARG A 24 -26.68 -4.65 -1.73
C ARG A 24 -27.98 -4.37 -0.98
N THR A 25 -28.01 -4.63 0.33
CA THR A 25 -29.21 -4.44 1.16
C THR A 25 -29.55 -2.97 1.36
N SER A 26 -28.55 -2.07 1.40
CA SER A 26 -28.78 -0.61 1.50
C SER A 26 -29.45 -0.02 0.26
N LYS A 27 -29.46 -0.78 -0.85
CA LYS A 27 -30.13 -0.43 -2.10
C LYS A 27 -31.41 -1.23 -2.33
N ASP A 28 -31.87 -1.95 -1.30
CA ASP A 28 -33.04 -2.84 -1.35
C ASP A 28 -33.00 -3.86 -2.49
N MET A 29 -31.79 -4.30 -2.87
CA MET A 29 -31.61 -5.23 -3.98
C MET A 29 -31.56 -6.68 -3.50
N SER A 30 -32.27 -7.56 -4.19
CA SER A 30 -32.10 -9.01 -4.10
C SER A 30 -30.86 -9.47 -4.89
N LEU A 31 -30.35 -10.66 -4.56
CA LEU A 31 -29.25 -11.28 -5.32
C LEU A 31 -29.63 -11.49 -6.81
N ARG A 32 -30.91 -11.77 -7.08
CA ARG A 32 -31.43 -11.97 -8.43
C ARG A 32 -31.43 -10.67 -9.24
N GLU A 33 -31.78 -9.54 -8.63
CA GLU A 33 -31.70 -8.24 -9.30
C GLU A 33 -30.26 -7.82 -9.59
N VAL A 34 -29.31 -8.17 -8.71
CA VAL A 34 -27.88 -7.96 -8.99
C VAL A 34 -27.46 -8.82 -10.19
N GLU A 35 -27.90 -10.07 -10.25
CA GLU A 35 -27.63 -10.96 -11.39
C GLU A 35 -28.19 -10.41 -12.70
N GLU A 36 -29.44 -9.97 -12.71
CA GLU A 36 -30.09 -9.39 -13.89
C GLU A 36 -29.36 -8.12 -14.38
N LYS A 37 -28.88 -7.28 -13.46
CA LYS A 37 -28.18 -6.03 -13.81
C LYS A 37 -26.71 -6.21 -14.20
N THR A 38 -26.02 -7.22 -13.66
CA THR A 38 -24.56 -7.40 -13.86
C THR A 38 -24.19 -8.57 -14.78
N GLY A 39 -25.11 -9.53 -14.96
CA GLY A 39 -24.84 -10.83 -15.55
C GLY A 39 -23.95 -11.74 -14.68
N ILE A 40 -23.76 -11.42 -13.39
CA ILE A 40 -23.03 -12.25 -12.43
C ILE A 40 -24.04 -13.10 -11.67
N SER A 41 -23.87 -14.42 -11.63
CA SER A 41 -24.89 -15.28 -11.03
C SER A 41 -25.14 -14.97 -9.55
N ALA A 42 -26.40 -15.06 -9.11
CA ALA A 42 -26.78 -14.83 -7.71
C ALA A 42 -25.98 -15.72 -6.75
N GLY A 43 -25.69 -16.97 -7.15
CA GLY A 43 -24.86 -17.89 -6.38
C GLY A 43 -23.38 -17.46 -6.29
N TYR A 44 -22.85 -16.78 -7.31
CA TYR A 44 -21.51 -16.19 -7.23
C TYR A 44 -21.48 -15.01 -6.26
N VAL A 45 -22.46 -14.10 -6.36
CA VAL A 45 -22.59 -12.96 -5.45
C VAL A 45 -22.79 -13.42 -4.00
N CYS A 46 -23.63 -14.43 -3.78
CA CYS A 46 -23.84 -15.04 -2.46
C CYS A 46 -22.54 -15.56 -1.84
N ARG A 47 -21.71 -16.27 -2.63
CA ARG A 47 -20.40 -16.76 -2.17
C ARG A 47 -19.37 -15.68 -1.92
N LEU A 48 -19.46 -14.55 -2.62
CA LEU A 48 -18.69 -13.36 -2.27
C LEU A 48 -19.16 -12.80 -0.92
N GLU A 49 -20.48 -12.62 -0.75
CA GLU A 49 -21.08 -12.05 0.45
C GLU A 49 -20.86 -12.91 1.72
N SER A 50 -20.75 -14.23 1.58
CA SER A 50 -20.45 -15.15 2.68
C SER A 50 -18.96 -15.27 3.01
N GLY A 51 -18.07 -14.68 2.20
CA GLY A 51 -16.62 -14.81 2.35
C GLY A 51 -16.05 -16.15 1.88
N GLU A 52 -16.86 -17.07 1.34
CA GLU A 52 -16.38 -18.31 0.70
C GLU A 52 -15.45 -17.97 -0.48
N LYS A 53 -15.82 -16.95 -1.25
CA LYS A 53 -14.97 -16.37 -2.28
C LYS A 53 -14.45 -15.01 -1.84
N ARG A 54 -13.13 -14.93 -1.61
CA ARG A 54 -12.50 -13.78 -0.98
C ARG A 54 -12.47 -12.54 -1.90
N ALA A 55 -12.00 -12.67 -3.15
CA ALA A 55 -11.87 -11.52 -4.06
C ALA A 55 -12.46 -11.80 -5.46
N PRO A 56 -13.28 -10.90 -6.00
CA PRO A 56 -13.66 -10.91 -7.41
C PRO A 56 -12.53 -10.37 -8.31
N THR A 57 -12.58 -10.71 -9.60
CA THR A 57 -11.67 -10.15 -10.61
C THR A 57 -12.02 -8.68 -10.90
N ILE A 58 -11.08 -7.91 -11.46
CA ILE A 58 -11.32 -6.50 -11.84
C ILE A 58 -12.59 -6.32 -12.70
N PRO A 59 -12.87 -7.15 -13.73
CA PRO A 59 -14.11 -7.02 -14.49
C PRO A 59 -15.38 -7.19 -13.65
N ILE A 60 -15.35 -8.08 -12.65
CA ILE A 60 -16.47 -8.30 -11.73
C ILE A 60 -16.62 -7.09 -10.80
N ILE A 61 -15.52 -6.53 -10.32
CA ILE A 61 -15.51 -5.30 -9.51
C ILE A 61 -16.13 -4.15 -10.29
N CYS A 62 -15.74 -3.92 -11.54
CA CYS A 62 -16.31 -2.84 -12.36
C CYS A 62 -17.84 -2.98 -12.51
N LYS A 63 -18.32 -4.20 -12.77
CA LYS A 63 -19.76 -4.48 -12.92
C LYS A 63 -20.55 -4.26 -11.62
N LEU A 64 -20.03 -4.76 -10.50
CA LEU A 64 -20.67 -4.58 -9.19
C LEU A 64 -20.64 -3.11 -8.77
N ALA A 65 -19.53 -2.41 -8.98
CA ALA A 65 -19.38 -0.99 -8.65
C ALA A 65 -20.40 -0.14 -9.40
N GLN A 66 -20.62 -0.42 -10.70
CA GLN A 66 -21.64 0.26 -11.50
C GLN A 66 -23.05 0.09 -10.91
N VAL A 67 -23.43 -1.14 -10.53
CA VAL A 67 -24.77 -1.40 -9.95
C VAL A 67 -24.92 -0.78 -8.57
N TYR A 68 -23.83 -0.69 -7.81
CA TYR A 68 -23.82 -0.07 -6.50
C TYR A 68 -23.52 1.44 -6.51
N ASN A 69 -23.47 2.08 -7.68
CA ASN A 69 -23.15 3.51 -7.84
C ASN A 69 -21.85 3.91 -7.13
N LEU A 70 -20.83 3.07 -7.23
CA LEU A 70 -19.47 3.32 -6.73
C LEU A 70 -18.50 3.41 -7.89
N LYS A 71 -17.37 4.09 -7.68
CA LYS A 71 -16.22 3.96 -8.57
C LYS A 71 -15.60 2.57 -8.40
N PRO A 72 -15.09 1.93 -9.47
CA PRO A 72 -14.39 0.66 -9.36
C PRO A 72 -13.25 0.67 -8.34
N SER A 73 -12.58 1.82 -8.17
CA SER A 73 -11.51 2.02 -7.17
C SER A 73 -12.01 1.90 -5.73
N GLU A 74 -13.23 2.37 -5.42
CA GLU A 74 -13.81 2.31 -4.08
C GLU A 74 -14.18 0.88 -3.72
N LEU A 75 -14.80 0.15 -4.66
CA LEU A 75 -15.11 -1.27 -4.44
C LEU A 75 -13.84 -2.13 -4.38
N PHE A 76 -12.82 -1.77 -5.16
CA PHE A 76 -11.51 -2.44 -5.12
C PHE A 76 -10.80 -2.23 -3.78
N SER A 77 -10.78 -1.01 -3.24
CA SER A 77 -10.19 -0.73 -1.92
C SER A 77 -10.96 -1.40 -0.78
N MET A 78 -12.25 -1.70 -0.95
CA MET A 78 -12.98 -2.54 0.00
C MET A 78 -12.58 -4.02 -0.08
N ALA A 79 -12.19 -4.51 -1.26
CA ALA A 79 -11.86 -5.91 -1.50
C ALA A 79 -10.44 -6.25 -1.06
N VAL A 80 -9.51 -5.33 -1.24
CA VAL A 80 -8.15 -5.46 -0.76
C VAL A 80 -8.12 -4.90 0.67
N ASN A 81 -7.39 -5.53 1.61
CA ASN A 81 -6.89 -4.76 2.75
C ASN A 81 -5.87 -3.77 2.17
N THR A 82 -6.34 -2.70 1.54
CA THR A 82 -5.58 -1.47 1.63
C THR A 82 -5.61 -1.20 3.11
N VAL A 83 -4.50 -1.53 3.80
CA VAL A 83 -4.05 -0.67 4.88
C VAL A 83 -4.44 0.71 4.39
N GLU A 84 -5.34 1.39 5.11
CA GLU A 84 -5.50 2.81 4.91
C GLU A 84 -4.09 3.34 5.15
N ARG A 85 -3.30 3.40 4.08
CA ARG A 85 -2.15 4.27 4.00
C ARG A 85 -2.87 5.58 4.16
N ASN A 86 -2.89 6.08 5.40
CA ASN A 86 -2.97 7.50 5.66
C ASN A 86 -2.23 8.11 4.47
N GLU A 87 -2.92 8.83 3.58
CA GLU A 87 -2.27 9.43 2.41
C GLU A 87 -1.16 10.42 2.84
N ARG A 88 -1.04 10.65 4.15
CA ARG A 88 0.00 11.38 4.87
C ARG A 88 1.15 10.52 5.42
N ILE A 89 1.16 9.20 5.23
CA ILE A 89 2.31 8.36 5.58
C ILE A 89 3.20 8.26 4.35
N MET A 90 4.33 8.95 4.42
CA MET A 90 5.39 8.86 3.44
C MET A 90 6.54 8.04 4.02
N ASP A 91 7.04 7.11 3.22
CA ASP A 91 8.29 6.41 3.51
C ASP A 91 9.45 7.42 3.54
N ILE A 92 10.32 7.34 4.55
CA ILE A 92 11.38 8.33 4.77
C ILE A 92 12.41 8.35 3.64
N GLY A 93 12.73 7.19 3.06
CA GLY A 93 13.61 7.10 1.90
C GLY A 93 13.00 7.78 0.68
N THR A 94 11.71 7.51 0.45
CA THR A 94 10.92 8.17 -0.59
C THR A 94 10.89 9.68 -0.40
N PHE A 95 10.67 10.15 0.83
CA PHE A 95 10.68 11.59 1.15
C PHE A 95 12.04 12.22 0.83
N LEU A 96 13.14 11.64 1.34
CA LEU A 96 14.48 12.20 1.16
C LEU A 96 14.94 12.20 -0.31
N LEU A 97 14.57 11.18 -1.08
CA LEU A 97 14.98 11.06 -2.49
C LEU A 97 14.10 11.84 -3.46
N THR A 98 12.82 12.05 -3.14
CA THR A 98 11.88 12.73 -4.05
C THR A 98 12.00 14.25 -3.96
N TYR A 99 12.23 14.80 -2.77
CA TYR A 99 12.26 16.25 -2.54
C TYR A 99 13.68 16.75 -2.35
N ASP A 100 13.93 18.00 -2.73
CA ASP A 100 15.14 18.70 -2.27
C ASP A 100 15.06 18.93 -0.77
N VAL A 101 16.14 18.58 -0.06
CA VAL A 101 16.22 18.67 1.39
C VAL A 101 17.25 19.74 1.72
N LEU A 102 16.81 20.82 2.36
CA LEU A 102 17.67 21.93 2.77
C LEU A 102 18.14 21.70 4.21
N TYR A 103 19.44 21.86 4.44
CA TYR A 103 20.04 21.85 5.77
C TYR A 103 21.13 22.92 5.83
N LEU A 104 21.01 23.85 6.80
CA LEU A 104 21.94 24.98 6.96
C LEU A 104 22.22 25.71 5.63
N ASP A 105 21.16 26.08 4.92
CA ASP A 105 21.18 26.78 3.64
C ASP A 105 21.85 26.02 2.47
N ARG A 106 22.09 24.72 2.63
CA ARG A 106 22.66 23.85 1.59
C ARG A 106 21.70 22.71 1.23
N ILE A 107 21.56 22.43 -0.06
CA ILE A 107 20.75 21.31 -0.54
C ILE A 107 21.56 20.02 -0.37
N LEU A 108 20.99 19.04 0.33
CA LEU A 108 21.63 17.73 0.49
C LEU A 108 21.72 17.01 -0.85
N THR A 109 22.91 16.51 -1.17
CA THR A 109 23.13 15.71 -2.38
C THR A 109 22.44 14.35 -2.27
N VAL A 110 22.16 13.72 -3.41
CA VAL A 110 21.60 12.36 -3.46
C VAL A 110 22.47 11.36 -2.70
N HIS A 111 23.80 11.51 -2.81
CA HIS A 111 24.75 10.66 -2.10
C HIS A 111 24.56 10.72 -0.59
N VAL A 112 24.50 11.92 0.00
CA VAL A 112 24.34 12.06 1.45
C VAL A 112 22.95 11.64 1.91
N LYS A 113 21.91 11.89 1.11
CA LYS A 113 20.57 11.36 1.37
C LYS A 113 20.55 9.83 1.44
N ASN A 114 21.26 9.14 0.56
CA ASN A 114 21.39 7.69 0.62
C ASN A 114 22.09 7.23 1.90
N ILE A 115 23.22 7.86 2.27
CA ILE A 115 23.93 7.50 3.51
C ILE A 115 23.03 7.71 4.73
N LEU A 116 22.26 8.81 4.79
CA LEU A 116 21.30 9.05 5.87
C LEU A 116 20.22 7.97 5.95
N ILE A 117 19.69 7.54 4.80
CA ILE A 117 18.71 6.44 4.73
C ILE A 117 19.32 5.15 5.29
N ASP A 118 20.55 4.83 4.88
CA ASP A 118 21.25 3.63 5.32
C ASP A 118 21.52 3.65 6.83
N ILE A 119 22.01 4.77 7.38
CA ILE A 119 22.20 4.96 8.82
C ILE A 119 20.87 4.73 9.57
N ILE A 120 19.78 5.32 9.09
CA ILE A 120 18.46 5.18 9.73
C ILE A 120 18.02 3.72 9.71
N ASN A 121 18.14 3.04 8.56
CA ASN A 121 17.78 1.63 8.43
C ASN A 121 18.63 0.77 9.36
N ASP A 122 19.93 1.03 9.43
CA ASP A 122 20.86 0.29 10.28
C ASP A 122 20.51 0.41 11.77
N ILE A 123 20.15 1.61 12.24
CA ILE A 123 19.73 1.86 13.61
C ILE A 123 18.40 1.18 13.93
N LEU A 124 17.45 1.16 12.99
CA LEU A 124 16.09 0.68 13.25
C LEU A 124 15.93 -0.84 13.07
N LEU A 125 16.74 -1.46 12.22
CA LEU A 125 16.54 -2.85 11.79
C LEU A 125 17.55 -3.84 12.41
N ASN A 126 18.68 -3.35 12.94
CA ASN A 126 19.74 -4.21 13.45
C ASN A 126 19.97 -4.04 14.96
N GLU A 127 20.42 -5.11 15.62
CA GLU A 127 20.88 -5.03 17.02
C GLU A 127 22.20 -4.26 17.12
N TRP A 128 22.28 -3.36 18.11
CA TRP A 128 23.49 -2.58 18.34
C TRP A 128 24.68 -3.46 18.72
N ASN A 129 25.78 -3.34 17.98
CA ASN A 129 27.03 -4.03 18.25
C ASN A 129 28.23 -3.24 17.71
N ARG A 130 29.46 -3.63 18.10
CA ARG A 130 30.69 -2.92 17.69
C ARG A 130 30.92 -2.87 16.18
N GLY A 131 30.42 -3.87 15.44
CA GLY A 131 30.51 -3.87 13.98
C GLY A 131 29.61 -2.80 13.37
N LEU A 132 28.35 -2.75 13.81
CA LEU A 132 27.38 -1.73 13.39
C LEU A 132 27.84 -0.32 13.78
N GLU A 133 28.34 -0.14 15.01
CA GLU A 133 28.90 1.12 15.49
C GLU A 133 30.02 1.62 14.56
N ARG A 134 30.96 0.74 14.21
CA ARG A 134 32.05 1.07 13.30
C ARG A 134 31.55 1.45 11.90
N GLN A 135 30.60 0.70 11.35
CA GLN A 135 30.02 0.98 10.04
C GLN A 135 29.34 2.35 10.01
N ILE A 136 28.55 2.68 11.03
CA ILE A 136 27.89 3.99 11.15
C ILE A 136 28.93 5.11 11.25
N LEU A 137 30.04 4.91 11.97
CA LEU A 137 31.12 5.90 12.05
C LEU A 137 31.78 6.13 10.68
N GLU A 138 32.05 5.06 9.92
CA GLU A 138 32.60 5.16 8.56
C GLU A 138 31.65 5.93 7.62
N MET A 139 30.34 5.70 7.73
CA MET A 139 29.31 6.46 7.00
C MET A 139 29.25 7.94 7.40
N ILE A 140 29.40 8.25 8.69
CA ILE A 140 29.44 9.64 9.17
C ILE A 140 30.68 10.36 8.61
N ASP A 141 31.83 9.69 8.57
CA ASP A 141 33.04 10.25 7.98
C ASP A 141 32.87 10.52 6.48
N ASP A 142 32.18 9.64 5.75
CA ASP A 142 31.86 9.85 4.33
C ASP A 142 30.97 11.10 4.12
N ILE A 143 29.94 11.29 4.95
CA ILE A 143 29.11 12.50 4.92
C ILE A 143 29.94 13.76 5.20
N LYS A 144 30.90 13.70 6.12
CA LYS A 144 31.77 14.84 6.45
C LYS A 144 32.77 15.18 5.34
N ASN A 145 33.24 14.16 4.63
CA ASN A 145 34.17 14.32 3.51
C ASN A 145 33.46 14.63 2.19
N SER A 146 32.14 14.44 2.13
CA SER A 146 31.30 14.88 1.02
C SER A 146 31.28 16.41 0.94
N ASN A 147 31.40 16.97 -0.27
CA ASN A 147 31.43 18.41 -0.60
C ASN A 147 30.17 19.23 -0.20
N ILE A 148 29.38 18.78 0.78
CA ILE A 148 28.33 19.61 1.37
C ILE A 148 28.92 20.63 2.33
N TRP A 149 30.17 20.47 2.80
CA TRP A 149 30.77 21.35 3.82
C TRP A 149 31.73 22.40 3.28
N ASP A 150 32.10 22.33 1.99
CA ASP A 150 32.89 23.36 1.29
C ASP A 150 31.97 24.44 0.70
#